data_AF-A0A958H9J6-F1
#
_entry.id   AF-A0A958H9J6-F1
#
_cell.length_a   1.000
_cell.length_b   1.000
_cell.length_c   1.000
_cell.angle_alpha   90.00
_cell.angle_beta   90.00
_cell.angle_gamma   90.00
#
_symmetry.space_group_name_H-M   'P 1'
#
loop_
_entity.id
_entity.type
_entity.pdbx_description
1 polymer ?
#
loop_
_entity_poly.entity_id
_entity_poly.type
_entity_poly.pdbx_seq_one_letter_code
_entity_poly.pdbx_strand_id
1 'polypeptide(L)'
;MGNRDRFAHLPPAPDHRHASDAWKYDPIDLARHEVQLRGIIAAVRAEPNLDQRALRHILRQFPRDGQGFFSKSELVRGYQALCDAGTLTFDRDTLRRLQMKPVRTQSGVAPVAVLTKPAGCPGKCIFCPNDPEMPKSYLSWEPGAQRALRHDFDPFEQTASRITALRNTGHPAQKIELIILGATWSAYPRSYQEWFVQRCLDAMNGSTSTSLAEAQTVNERAAVRCVGMTVETRPDWVTLDEAIHLR
;
A
#
# COMPACT_ATOMS: atom_id res chain seq x y z
N MET A 1 -5.97 20.23 26.79
CA MET A 1 -6.42 18.85 26.48
C MET A 1 -5.21 17.98 26.32
N GLY A 2 -4.97 17.07 27.28
CA GLY A 2 -3.78 16.21 27.28
C GLY A 2 -3.85 15.15 26.19
N ASN A 3 -2.70 14.59 25.82
CA ASN A 3 -2.59 13.57 24.77
C ASN A 3 -3.50 12.34 25.05
N ARG A 4 -3.84 12.08 26.32
CA ARG A 4 -4.67 10.95 26.75
C ARG A 4 -6.12 10.99 26.25
N ASP A 5 -6.74 12.17 26.14
CA ASP A 5 -8.16 12.28 25.74
C ASP A 5 -8.37 11.93 24.26
N ARG A 6 -7.34 12.09 23.41
CA ARG A 6 -7.41 11.79 21.97
C ARG A 6 -7.49 10.30 21.63
N PHE A 7 -7.24 9.42 22.60
CA PHE A 7 -7.23 7.95 22.43
C PHE A 7 -8.17 7.22 23.36
N ALA A 8 -8.99 7.94 24.14
CA ALA A 8 -9.91 7.34 25.12
C ALA A 8 -10.94 6.39 24.49
N HIS A 9 -11.25 6.59 23.20
CA HIS A 9 -12.12 5.73 22.41
C HIS A 9 -11.41 5.41 21.09
N LEU A 10 -10.62 4.32 21.07
CA LEU A 10 -10.21 3.73 19.81
C LEU A 10 -11.48 3.21 19.12
N PRO A 11 -11.70 3.52 17.83
CA PRO A 11 -12.88 3.01 17.16
C PRO A 11 -12.85 1.48 17.24
N PRO A 12 -13.99 0.83 17.57
CA PRO A 12 -14.06 -0.62 17.46
C PRO A 12 -13.66 -0.99 16.03
N ALA A 13 -12.91 -2.08 15.87
CA ALA A 13 -12.58 -2.58 14.54
C ALA A 13 -13.90 -2.66 13.76
N PRO A 14 -14.06 -1.92 12.65
CA PRO A 14 -15.28 -2.03 11.86
C PRO A 14 -15.44 -3.49 11.49
N ASP A 15 -16.68 -3.93 11.40
CA ASP A 15 -17.01 -5.30 11.07
C ASP A 15 -16.69 -5.57 9.59
N HIS A 16 -15.41 -5.78 9.29
CA HIS A 16 -14.94 -6.19 7.98
C HIS A 16 -15.03 -7.72 7.85
N ARG A 17 -16.18 -8.31 8.24
CA ARG A 17 -16.51 -9.74 8.07
C ARG A 17 -16.38 -10.25 6.62
N HIS A 18 -16.16 -9.36 5.67
CA HIS A 18 -15.85 -9.63 4.26
C HIS A 18 -14.50 -9.04 3.82
N ALA A 19 -13.47 -9.09 4.67
CA ALA A 19 -12.12 -8.64 4.32
C ALA A 19 -11.41 -9.50 3.23
N SER A 20 -12.07 -10.55 2.73
CA SER A 20 -11.72 -11.20 1.46
C SER A 20 -11.71 -10.23 0.27
N ASP A 21 -12.45 -9.12 0.37
CA ASP A 21 -12.51 -8.04 -0.62
C ASP A 21 -11.64 -6.83 -0.23
N ALA A 22 -10.79 -6.91 0.80
CA ALA A 22 -9.96 -5.79 1.26
C ALA A 22 -9.03 -5.24 0.16
N TRP A 23 -8.74 -6.07 -0.83
CA TRP A 23 -8.04 -5.70 -2.06
C TRP A 23 -9.03 -5.70 -3.22
N LYS A 24 -9.94 -4.71 -3.28
CA LYS A 24 -10.81 -4.55 -4.45
C LYS A 24 -9.95 -4.36 -5.69
N TYR A 25 -9.82 -5.43 -6.46
CA TYR A 25 -9.28 -5.41 -7.80
C TYR A 25 -10.38 -4.87 -8.69
N ASP A 26 -10.23 -3.65 -9.21
CA ASP A 26 -11.13 -3.15 -10.24
C ASP A 26 -10.78 -3.89 -11.54
N PRO A 27 -11.60 -4.89 -11.95
CA PRO A 27 -11.24 -5.81 -13.01
C PRO A 27 -11.39 -5.10 -14.35
N ILE A 28 -10.42 -5.32 -15.25
CA ILE A 28 -10.59 -4.86 -16.63
C ILE A 28 -11.64 -5.74 -17.30
N ASP A 29 -12.58 -5.11 -18.02
CA ASP A 29 -13.59 -5.84 -18.78
C ASP A 29 -12.92 -6.53 -19.98
N LEU A 30 -12.48 -7.77 -19.77
CA LEU A 30 -11.83 -8.57 -20.81
C LEU A 30 -12.78 -8.86 -21.96
N ALA A 31 -14.07 -9.06 -21.70
CA ALA A 31 -15.05 -9.31 -22.77
C ALA A 31 -15.08 -8.14 -23.78
N ARG A 32 -14.89 -6.92 -23.27
CA ARG A 32 -14.87 -5.70 -24.09
C ARG A 32 -13.51 -5.36 -24.69
N HIS A 33 -12.40 -5.69 -24.02
CA HIS A 33 -11.08 -5.16 -24.35
C HIS A 33 -10.02 -6.21 -24.71
N GLU A 34 -10.35 -7.50 -24.69
CA GLU A 34 -9.37 -8.58 -24.92
C GLU A 34 -8.59 -8.39 -26.23
N VAL A 35 -9.27 -8.07 -27.33
CA VAL A 35 -8.64 -7.96 -28.67
C VAL A 35 -7.56 -6.87 -28.67
N GLN A 36 -7.88 -5.68 -28.14
CA GLN A 36 -6.95 -4.57 -28.05
C GLN A 36 -5.79 -4.88 -27.11
N LEU A 37 -6.08 -5.45 -25.94
CA LEU A 37 -5.06 -5.82 -24.96
C LEU A 37 -4.08 -6.84 -25.54
N ARG A 38 -4.57 -7.90 -26.18
CA ARG A 38 -3.71 -8.91 -26.83
C ARG A 38 -2.84 -8.30 -27.91
N GLY A 39 -3.38 -7.42 -28.75
CA GLY A 39 -2.63 -6.69 -29.77
C GLY A 39 -1.51 -5.83 -29.18
N ILE A 40 -1.81 -5.07 -28.12
CA ILE A 40 -0.82 -4.25 -27.41
C ILE A 40 0.27 -5.12 -26.81
N ILE A 41 -0.08 -6.22 -26.12
CA ILE A 41 0.90 -7.10 -25.47
C ILE A 41 1.81 -7.78 -26.50
N ALA A 42 1.24 -8.23 -27.63
CA ALA A 42 2.03 -8.80 -28.72
C ALA A 42 3.01 -7.77 -29.31
N ALA A 43 2.57 -6.54 -29.56
CA ALA A 43 3.42 -5.47 -30.06
C ALA A 43 4.50 -5.07 -29.05
N VAL A 44 4.17 -5.02 -27.76
CA VAL A 44 5.14 -4.75 -26.68
C VAL A 44 6.22 -5.84 -26.59
N ARG A 45 5.85 -7.11 -26.79
CA ARG A 45 6.80 -8.23 -26.82
C ARG A 45 7.70 -8.20 -28.05
N ALA A 46 7.16 -7.76 -29.19
CA ALA A 46 7.89 -7.66 -30.45
C ALA A 46 8.82 -6.44 -30.52
N GLU A 47 8.59 -5.41 -29.69
CA GLU A 47 9.39 -4.18 -29.67
C GLU A 47 10.62 -4.33 -28.75
N PRO A 48 11.84 -4.50 -29.30
CA PRO A 48 13.04 -4.63 -28.48
C PRO A 48 13.32 -3.38 -27.64
N ASN A 49 13.08 -2.19 -28.18
CA ASN A 49 13.41 -0.90 -27.56
C ASN A 49 12.14 -0.13 -27.17
N LEU A 50 11.42 -0.64 -26.16
CA LEU A 50 10.18 -0.01 -25.70
C LEU A 50 10.44 1.26 -24.87
N ASP A 51 10.43 2.41 -25.53
CA ASP A 51 10.40 3.72 -24.89
C ASP A 51 8.96 4.31 -24.82
N GLN A 52 8.82 5.53 -24.27
CA GLN A 52 7.51 6.18 -24.18
C GLN A 52 6.89 6.48 -25.56
N ARG A 53 7.69 6.73 -26.58
CA ARG A 53 7.23 7.07 -27.93
C ARG A 53 6.74 5.81 -28.65
N ALA A 54 7.50 4.73 -28.59
CA ALA A 54 7.14 3.41 -29.10
C ALA A 54 5.84 2.92 -28.44
N LEU A 55 5.74 3.01 -27.10
CA LEU A 55 4.51 2.64 -26.40
C LEU A 55 3.31 3.48 -26.85
N ARG A 56 3.46 4.80 -27.01
CA ARG A 56 2.37 5.65 -27.54
C ARG A 56 1.98 5.28 -28.97
N HIS A 57 2.94 4.89 -29.81
CA HIS A 57 2.65 4.43 -31.16
C HIS A 57 1.83 3.14 -31.15
N ILE A 58 2.22 2.16 -30.33
CA ILE A 58 1.48 0.91 -30.12
C ILE A 58 0.06 1.21 -29.63
N LEU A 59 -0.11 2.06 -28.62
CA LEU A 59 -1.43 2.40 -28.07
C LEU A 59 -2.37 3.08 -29.09
N ARG A 60 -1.84 3.76 -30.10
CA ARG A 60 -2.64 4.34 -31.20
C ARG A 60 -3.20 3.30 -32.17
N GLN A 61 -2.50 2.17 -32.32
CA GLN A 61 -2.96 1.07 -33.17
C GLN A 61 -4.10 0.28 -32.52
N PHE A 62 -4.20 0.35 -31.18
CA PHE A 62 -5.17 -0.39 -30.38
C PHE A 62 -5.92 0.55 -29.41
N PRO A 63 -6.75 1.47 -29.91
CA PRO A 63 -7.46 2.43 -29.08
C PRO A 63 -8.46 1.73 -28.16
N ARG A 64 -8.57 2.21 -26.92
CA ARG A 64 -9.60 1.75 -25.98
C ARG A 64 -10.96 2.18 -26.53
N ASP A 65 -11.94 1.29 -26.66
CA ASP A 65 -13.31 1.65 -27.10
C ASP A 65 -13.39 2.43 -28.43
N GLY A 66 -12.38 2.28 -29.29
CA GLY A 66 -12.26 3.09 -30.51
C GLY A 66 -11.79 4.54 -30.28
N GLN A 67 -11.59 4.97 -29.03
CA GLN A 67 -11.20 6.32 -28.65
C GLN A 67 -10.40 6.38 -27.33
N GLY A 68 -9.19 6.95 -27.37
CA GLY A 68 -8.32 7.09 -26.20
C GLY A 68 -7.35 5.92 -25.99
N PHE A 69 -6.66 5.94 -24.85
CA PHE A 69 -5.57 5.00 -24.55
C PHE A 69 -5.79 4.30 -23.20
N PHE A 70 -5.31 3.06 -23.09
CA PHE A 70 -5.15 2.40 -21.81
C PHE A 70 -4.02 3.06 -21.01
N SER A 71 -4.27 3.33 -19.74
CA SER A 71 -3.24 3.68 -18.76
C SER A 71 -2.30 2.49 -18.51
N LYS A 72 -1.09 2.75 -18.02
CA LYS A 72 -0.15 1.68 -17.66
C LYS A 72 -0.72 0.70 -16.63
N SER A 73 -1.48 1.19 -15.65
CA SER A 73 -2.18 0.32 -14.68
C SER A 73 -3.22 -0.57 -15.35
N GLU A 74 -3.99 -0.06 -16.32
CA GLU A 74 -4.94 -0.87 -17.08
C GLU A 74 -4.22 -1.92 -17.94
N LEU A 75 -3.09 -1.60 -18.56
CA LEU A 75 -2.29 -2.56 -19.32
C LEU A 75 -1.74 -3.68 -18.44
N VAL A 76 -1.21 -3.34 -17.26
CA VAL A 76 -0.74 -4.33 -16.30
C VAL A 76 -1.87 -5.24 -15.85
N ARG A 77 -3.02 -4.66 -15.46
CA ARG A 77 -4.19 -5.43 -15.01
C ARG A 77 -4.72 -6.33 -16.12
N GLY A 78 -4.83 -5.81 -17.34
CA GLY A 78 -5.23 -6.56 -18.53
C GLY A 78 -4.29 -7.71 -18.83
N TYR A 79 -2.98 -7.47 -18.73
CA TYR A 79 -1.99 -8.51 -18.92
C TYR A 79 -2.11 -9.64 -17.89
N GLN A 80 -2.24 -9.30 -16.62
CA GLN A 80 -2.43 -10.28 -15.54
C GLN A 80 -3.72 -11.08 -15.73
N ALA A 81 -4.84 -10.40 -16.01
CA ALA A 81 -6.13 -11.06 -16.21
C ALA A 81 -6.12 -12.00 -17.43
N LEU A 82 -5.44 -11.64 -18.52
CA LEU A 82 -5.25 -12.53 -19.67
C LEU A 82 -4.37 -13.75 -19.35
N CYS A 83 -3.43 -13.63 -18.41
CA CYS A 83 -2.63 -14.75 -17.94
C CYS A 83 -3.47 -15.68 -17.03
N ASP A 84 -4.23 -15.09 -16.11
CA ASP A 84 -5.10 -15.83 -15.19
C ASP A 84 -6.21 -16.60 -15.93
N ALA A 85 -6.72 -16.03 -17.03
CA ALA A 85 -7.68 -16.69 -17.92
C ALA A 85 -7.05 -17.78 -18.83
N GLY A 86 -5.72 -17.93 -18.81
CA GLY A 86 -4.99 -18.88 -19.68
C GLY A 86 -4.84 -18.45 -21.14
N THR A 87 -5.31 -17.24 -21.51
CA THR A 87 -5.21 -16.70 -22.87
C THR A 87 -3.78 -16.35 -23.27
N LEU A 88 -2.95 -15.93 -22.31
CA LEU A 88 -1.54 -15.61 -22.50
C LEU A 88 -0.67 -16.35 -21.48
N THR A 89 0.54 -16.74 -21.89
CA THR A 89 1.56 -17.20 -20.94
C THR A 89 2.16 -16.02 -20.19
N PHE A 90 2.27 -16.16 -18.86
CA PHE A 90 2.96 -15.18 -18.01
C PHE A 90 4.46 -15.10 -18.36
N ASP A 91 4.94 -13.88 -18.54
CA ASP A 91 6.32 -13.51 -18.81
C ASP A 91 6.65 -12.26 -17.99
N ARG A 92 7.73 -12.37 -17.21
CA ARG A 92 8.14 -11.34 -16.28
C ARG A 92 8.73 -10.10 -16.97
N ASP A 93 9.33 -10.26 -18.14
CA ASP A 93 9.88 -9.13 -18.90
C ASP A 93 8.74 -8.26 -19.46
N THR A 94 7.70 -8.89 -20.03
CA THR A 94 6.47 -8.22 -20.46
C THR A 94 5.86 -7.38 -19.33
N LEU A 95 5.68 -7.96 -18.14
CA LEU A 95 5.14 -7.23 -16.99
C LEU A 95 6.03 -6.03 -16.62
N ARG A 96 7.35 -6.23 -16.58
CA ARG A 96 8.33 -5.18 -16.23
C ARG A 96 8.30 -4.01 -17.21
N ARG A 97 8.10 -4.26 -18.50
CA ARG A 97 7.98 -3.24 -19.56
C ARG A 97 6.71 -2.38 -19.39
N LEU A 98 5.62 -2.99 -18.95
CA LEU A 98 4.33 -2.31 -18.73
C LEU A 98 4.25 -1.58 -17.38
N GLN A 99 5.01 -2.06 -16.39
CA GLN A 99 5.06 -1.54 -15.04
C GLN A 99 5.49 -0.06 -14.95
N MET A 100 4.99 0.63 -13.93
CA MET A 100 5.47 1.96 -13.55
C MET A 100 6.63 1.85 -12.56
N LYS A 101 7.76 2.51 -12.82
CA LYS A 101 8.92 2.57 -11.91
C LYS A 101 9.35 1.18 -11.41
N PRO A 102 9.79 0.28 -12.32
CA PRO A 102 10.02 -1.15 -12.04
C PRO A 102 11.06 -1.43 -10.96
N VAL A 103 11.92 -0.46 -10.63
CA VAL A 103 12.94 -0.56 -9.57
C VAL A 103 12.37 -0.59 -8.15
N ARG A 104 11.13 -0.12 -7.92
CA ARG A 104 10.56 0.07 -6.57
C ARG A 104 10.39 -1.19 -5.72
N THR A 105 10.40 -2.37 -6.34
CA THR A 105 10.24 -3.67 -5.66
C THR A 105 11.23 -4.69 -6.19
N GLN A 106 12.43 -4.24 -6.57
CA GLN A 106 13.46 -5.14 -7.13
C GLN A 106 13.94 -6.18 -6.10
N SER A 107 13.93 -5.83 -4.81
CA SER A 107 14.23 -6.75 -3.69
C SER A 107 13.16 -7.81 -3.45
N GLY A 108 11.99 -7.71 -4.11
CA GLY A 108 10.84 -8.56 -3.85
C GLY A 108 10.08 -8.23 -2.55
N VAL A 109 10.48 -7.16 -1.85
CA VAL A 109 9.77 -6.62 -0.67
C VAL A 109 9.15 -5.29 -1.05
N ALA A 110 7.86 -5.11 -0.74
CA ALA A 110 7.12 -3.91 -1.06
C ALA A 110 7.01 -2.99 0.17
N PRO A 111 7.50 -1.74 0.09
CA PRO A 111 7.37 -0.80 1.20
C PRO A 111 5.94 -0.24 1.28
N VAL A 112 5.32 -0.41 2.45
CA VAL A 112 4.00 0.12 2.79
C VAL A 112 4.14 1.11 3.93
N ALA A 113 4.15 2.38 3.57
CA ALA A 113 4.22 3.48 4.54
C ALA A 113 2.81 3.95 4.93
N VAL A 114 2.55 3.99 6.24
CA VAL A 114 1.30 4.45 6.87
C VAL A 114 1.62 5.55 7.90
N LEU A 115 0.72 6.52 8.07
CA LEU A 115 0.90 7.57 9.09
C LEU A 115 -0.05 7.35 10.26
N THR A 116 0.49 7.58 11.46
CA THR A 116 -0.28 7.66 12.70
C THR A 116 -1.10 8.94 12.78
N LYS A 117 -2.19 8.90 13.56
CA LYS A 117 -3.03 10.09 13.76
C LYS A 117 -2.29 11.22 14.51
N PRO A 118 -2.68 12.49 14.29
CA PRO A 118 -2.11 13.63 15.00
C PRO A 118 -2.30 13.56 16.52
N ALA A 119 -1.21 13.38 17.25
CA ALA A 119 -1.20 13.26 18.72
C ALA A 119 -0.26 14.27 19.40
N GLY A 120 0.32 15.18 18.62
CA GLY A 120 1.44 16.01 19.08
C GLY A 120 2.72 15.21 19.26
N CYS A 121 3.78 15.90 19.67
CA CYS A 121 5.09 15.34 19.96
C CYS A 121 5.55 15.86 21.31
N PRO A 122 6.15 15.03 22.18
CA PRO A 122 6.72 15.51 23.45
C PRO A 122 7.93 16.44 23.22
N GLY A 123 8.59 16.33 22.07
CA GLY A 123 9.71 17.19 21.69
C GLY A 123 9.27 18.61 21.34
N LYS A 124 10.06 19.59 21.77
CA LYS A 124 9.91 21.02 21.40
C LYS A 124 10.93 21.38 20.32
N CYS A 125 10.69 20.93 19.09
CA CYS A 125 11.57 21.23 17.96
C CYS A 125 11.08 22.47 17.20
N ILE A 126 11.93 23.51 17.11
CA ILE A 126 11.62 24.77 16.39
C ILE A 126 11.58 24.61 14.87
N PHE A 127 12.22 23.55 14.33
CA PHE A 127 12.27 23.30 12.88
C PHE A 127 11.13 22.41 12.39
N CYS A 128 10.51 21.61 13.26
CA CYS A 128 9.45 20.71 12.83
C CYS A 128 8.22 21.53 12.42
N PRO A 129 7.68 21.35 11.21
CA PRO A 129 6.39 21.93 10.85
C PRO A 129 5.29 21.47 11.81
N ASN A 130 4.24 22.28 11.96
CA ASN A 130 3.14 22.05 12.89
C ASN A 130 1.78 22.19 12.21
N ASP A 131 1.56 21.41 11.16
CA ASP A 131 0.24 21.33 10.52
C ASP A 131 -0.76 20.68 11.51
N PRO A 132 -1.89 21.34 11.86
CA PRO A 132 -2.86 20.83 12.82
C PRO A 132 -3.50 19.49 12.43
N GLU A 133 -3.58 19.20 11.12
CA GLU A 133 -4.20 17.98 10.59
C GLU A 133 -3.21 16.81 10.48
N MET A 134 -1.93 17.04 10.78
CA MET A 134 -0.86 16.05 10.57
C MET A 134 -0.10 15.73 11.86
N PRO A 135 0.48 14.52 11.96
CA PRO A 135 1.51 14.26 12.95
C PRO A 135 2.68 15.23 12.74
N LYS A 136 3.42 15.51 13.83
CA LYS A 136 4.57 16.42 13.78
C LYS A 136 5.55 16.01 12.68
N SER A 137 6.15 17.01 12.04
CA SER A 137 7.09 16.89 10.90
C SER A 137 6.47 16.59 9.53
N TYR A 138 5.18 16.23 9.47
CA TYR A 138 4.48 15.98 8.21
C TYR A 138 3.59 17.16 7.81
N LEU A 139 3.34 17.28 6.50
CA LEU A 139 2.56 18.36 5.91
C LEU A 139 1.44 17.78 5.04
N SER A 140 0.23 18.33 5.14
CA SER A 140 -0.99 17.80 4.50
C SER A 140 -0.91 17.67 2.98
N TRP A 141 -0.03 18.43 2.32
CA TRP A 141 0.17 18.37 0.86
C TRP A 141 1.19 17.31 0.41
N GLU A 142 1.88 16.63 1.32
CA GLU A 142 2.81 15.56 0.95
C GLU A 142 2.06 14.32 0.47
N PRO A 143 2.52 13.62 -0.59
CA PRO A 143 1.76 12.51 -1.15
C PRO A 143 1.47 11.37 -0.15
N GLY A 144 2.34 11.15 0.84
CA GLY A 144 2.13 10.19 1.93
C GLY A 144 1.07 10.64 2.91
N ALA A 145 1.18 11.88 3.39
CA ALA A 145 0.23 12.54 4.26
C ALA A 145 -1.18 12.62 3.65
N GLN A 146 -1.30 13.01 2.38
CA GLN A 146 -2.58 13.04 1.67
C GLN A 146 -3.28 11.68 1.63
N ARG A 147 -2.53 10.58 1.53
CA ARG A 147 -3.12 9.23 1.57
C ARG A 147 -3.65 8.91 2.96
N ALA A 148 -2.92 9.26 4.00
CA ALA A 148 -3.34 9.05 5.38
C ALA A 148 -4.60 9.88 5.70
N LEU A 149 -4.61 11.16 5.31
CA LEU A 149 -5.73 12.07 5.54
C LEU A 149 -7.03 11.60 4.86
N ARG A 150 -6.94 11.10 3.61
CA ARG A 150 -8.11 10.56 2.90
C ARG A 150 -8.75 9.35 3.58
N HIS A 151 -7.98 8.65 4.40
CA HIS A 151 -8.43 7.48 5.16
C HIS A 151 -8.61 7.80 6.65
N ASP A 152 -8.63 9.08 7.02
CA ASP A 152 -8.74 9.55 8.41
C ASP A 152 -7.74 8.87 9.37
N PHE A 153 -6.53 8.61 8.86
CA PHE A 153 -5.46 7.89 9.57
C PHE A 153 -5.83 6.46 10.02
N ASP A 154 -6.84 5.83 9.43
CA ASP A 154 -7.19 4.45 9.70
C ASP A 154 -6.06 3.51 9.20
N PRO A 155 -5.43 2.72 10.10
CA PRO A 155 -4.32 1.83 9.74
C PRO A 155 -4.69 0.73 8.75
N PHE A 156 -5.92 0.19 8.84
CA PHE A 156 -6.40 -0.85 7.96
C PHE A 156 -6.59 -0.29 6.55
N GLU A 157 -7.34 0.81 6.40
CA GLU A 157 -7.65 1.42 5.09
C GLU A 157 -6.39 1.95 4.39
N GLN A 158 -5.46 2.56 5.15
CA GLN A 158 -4.17 2.98 4.60
C GLN A 158 -3.37 1.80 4.03
N THR A 159 -3.30 0.69 4.78
CA THR A 159 -2.59 -0.53 4.37
C THR A 159 -3.30 -1.21 3.19
N ALA A 160 -4.62 -1.40 3.29
CA ALA A 160 -5.55 -1.91 2.28
C ALA A 160 -5.33 -1.23 0.92
N SER A 161 -5.48 0.09 0.94
CA SER A 161 -5.36 0.96 -0.23
C SER A 161 -3.95 0.92 -0.84
N ARG A 162 -2.90 0.88 -0.01
CA ARG A 162 -1.52 0.90 -0.50
C ARG A 162 -1.13 -0.39 -1.23
N ILE A 163 -1.52 -1.54 -0.70
CA ILE A 163 -1.25 -2.84 -1.33
C ILE A 163 -2.06 -2.98 -2.62
N THR A 164 -3.32 -2.53 -2.62
CA THR A 164 -4.14 -2.45 -3.83
C THR A 164 -3.46 -1.61 -4.92
N ALA A 165 -2.95 -0.43 -4.56
CA ALA A 165 -2.23 0.44 -5.49
C ALA A 165 -0.95 -0.23 -6.03
N LEU A 166 -0.20 -0.95 -5.20
CA LEU A 166 0.99 -1.71 -5.63
C LEU A 166 0.63 -2.80 -6.63
N ARG A 167 -0.40 -3.61 -6.34
CA ARG A 167 -0.89 -4.65 -7.25
C ARG A 167 -1.38 -4.09 -8.58
N ASN A 168 -2.20 -3.02 -8.54
CA ASN A 168 -2.72 -2.35 -9.73
C ASN A 168 -1.62 -1.75 -10.62
N THR A 169 -0.42 -1.55 -10.08
CA THR A 169 0.73 -1.04 -10.82
C THR A 169 1.76 -2.12 -11.14
N GLY A 170 1.45 -3.39 -10.87
CA GLY A 170 2.23 -4.57 -11.26
C GLY A 170 3.34 -4.93 -10.27
N HIS A 171 3.37 -4.29 -9.11
CA HIS A 171 4.33 -4.61 -8.07
C HIS A 171 3.86 -5.83 -7.27
N PRO A 172 4.71 -6.83 -7.06
CA PRO A 172 4.40 -7.92 -6.13
C PRO A 172 4.21 -7.33 -4.73
N ALA A 173 3.12 -7.72 -4.07
CA ALA A 173 2.80 -7.29 -2.71
C ALA A 173 2.63 -8.49 -1.77
N GLN A 174 3.38 -9.57 -2.01
CA GLN A 174 3.35 -10.79 -1.19
C GLN A 174 4.22 -10.68 0.07
N LYS A 175 5.25 -9.83 0.03
CA LYS A 175 6.15 -9.53 1.13
C LYS A 175 6.16 -8.02 1.33
N ILE A 176 5.87 -7.58 2.54
CA ILE A 176 5.71 -6.17 2.88
C ILE A 176 6.69 -5.80 3.99
N GLU A 177 7.32 -4.66 3.79
CA GLU A 177 7.93 -3.91 4.88
C GLU A 177 6.96 -2.82 5.31
N LEU A 178 6.40 -2.94 6.51
CA LEU A 178 5.51 -1.96 7.10
C LEU A 178 6.34 -0.81 7.67
N ILE A 179 6.07 0.43 7.25
CA ILE A 179 6.79 1.61 7.71
C ILE A 179 5.78 2.54 8.38
N ILE A 180 5.88 2.68 9.69
CA ILE A 180 5.00 3.51 10.50
C ILE A 180 5.64 4.88 10.68
N LEU A 181 5.05 5.85 10.01
CA LEU A 181 5.48 7.24 9.97
C LEU A 181 4.67 8.09 10.96
N GLY A 182 5.24 9.22 11.38
CA GLY A 182 4.53 10.23 12.15
C GLY A 182 5.41 10.97 13.14
N ALA A 183 4.85 11.28 14.32
CA ALA A 183 5.51 12.12 15.31
C ALA A 183 6.61 11.38 16.09
N THR A 184 6.24 10.73 17.18
CA THR A 184 7.15 9.97 18.04
C THR A 184 6.38 8.73 18.46
N TRP A 185 6.55 7.63 17.74
CA TRP A 185 5.79 6.39 17.95
C TRP A 185 5.68 6.00 19.43
N SER A 186 6.82 6.00 20.12
CA SER A 186 6.94 5.59 21.52
C SER A 186 6.22 6.53 22.52
N ALA A 187 5.81 7.73 22.09
CA ALA A 187 5.03 8.65 22.90
C ALA A 187 3.52 8.41 22.83
N TYR A 188 3.05 7.56 21.90
CA TYR A 188 1.65 7.17 21.81
C TYR A 188 1.31 6.16 22.92
N PRO A 189 0.06 6.10 23.42
CA PRO A 189 -0.36 5.06 24.36
C PRO A 189 -0.15 3.66 23.79
N ARG A 190 0.31 2.70 24.61
CA ARG A 190 0.55 1.30 24.19
C ARG A 190 -0.68 0.66 23.52
N SER A 191 -1.87 0.91 24.06
CA SER A 191 -3.13 0.42 23.47
C SER A 191 -3.36 0.92 22.03
N TYR A 192 -2.98 2.16 21.73
CA TYR A 192 -3.04 2.68 20.37
C TYR A 192 -1.97 2.05 19.48
N GLN A 193 -0.75 1.88 19.98
CA GLN A 193 0.34 1.24 19.24
C GLN A 193 -0.04 -0.19 18.83
N GLU A 194 -0.50 -0.99 19.78
CA GLU A 194 -0.94 -2.38 19.56
C GLU A 194 -2.12 -2.46 18.59
N TRP A 195 -3.16 -1.64 18.81
CA TRP A 195 -4.30 -1.54 17.89
C TRP A 195 -3.86 -1.15 16.48
N PHE A 196 -2.97 -0.16 16.34
CA PHE A 196 -2.54 0.34 15.04
C PHE A 196 -1.79 -0.75 14.25
N VAL A 197 -0.86 -1.47 14.90
CA VAL A 197 -0.14 -2.58 14.28
C VAL A 197 -1.11 -3.73 13.95
N GLN A 198 -1.99 -4.09 14.87
CA GLN A 198 -2.99 -5.15 14.67
C GLN A 198 -3.82 -4.87 13.42
N ARG A 199 -4.33 -3.65 13.25
CA ARG A 199 -5.16 -3.26 12.11
C ARG A 199 -4.40 -3.22 10.79
N CYS A 200 -3.12 -2.84 10.80
CA CYS A 200 -2.25 -3.00 9.63
C CYS A 200 -2.08 -4.48 9.24
N LEU A 201 -1.88 -5.36 10.21
CA LEU A 201 -1.78 -6.81 9.97
C LEU A 201 -3.11 -7.41 9.51
N ASP A 202 -4.23 -7.00 10.09
CA ASP A 202 -5.58 -7.39 9.65
C ASP A 202 -5.80 -7.07 8.17
N ALA A 203 -5.36 -5.89 7.73
CA ALA A 203 -5.42 -5.53 6.32
C ALA A 203 -4.62 -6.54 5.50
N MET A 204 -3.36 -6.80 5.85
CA MET A 204 -2.51 -7.79 5.17
C MET A 204 -3.11 -9.21 5.18
N ASN A 205 -3.76 -9.60 6.27
CA ASN A 205 -4.39 -10.90 6.45
C ASN A 205 -5.68 -11.04 5.65
N GLY A 206 -6.37 -9.93 5.34
CA GLY A 206 -7.70 -9.96 4.75
C GLY A 206 -8.76 -10.48 5.73
N SER A 207 -8.53 -10.33 7.03
CA SER A 207 -9.49 -10.70 8.10
C SER A 207 -9.25 -9.86 9.34
N THR A 208 -10.30 -9.63 10.12
CA THR A 208 -10.20 -8.98 11.44
C THR A 208 -9.75 -9.99 12.49
N SER A 209 -8.82 -9.59 13.35
CA SER A 209 -8.38 -10.37 14.52
C SER A 209 -8.98 -9.82 15.82
N THR A 210 -9.00 -10.64 16.86
CA THR A 210 -9.41 -10.25 18.22
C THR A 210 -8.26 -9.64 19.03
N SER A 211 -7.01 -9.89 18.62
CA SER A 211 -5.81 -9.37 19.28
C SER A 211 -4.64 -9.23 18.32
N LEU A 212 -3.64 -8.41 18.69
CA LEU A 212 -2.38 -8.29 17.96
C LEU A 212 -1.68 -9.65 17.80
N ALA A 213 -1.65 -10.46 18.84
CA ALA A 213 -1.01 -11.78 18.81
C ALA A 213 -1.65 -12.71 17.77
N GLU A 214 -2.99 -12.72 17.71
CA GLU A 214 -3.72 -13.46 16.68
C GLU A 214 -3.40 -12.93 15.28
N ALA A 215 -3.39 -11.61 15.09
CA ALA A 215 -3.05 -11.00 13.80
C ALA A 215 -1.65 -11.40 13.32
N GLN A 216 -0.67 -11.44 14.23
CA GLN A 216 0.69 -11.88 13.97
C GLN A 216 0.74 -13.35 13.56
N THR A 217 0.09 -14.25 14.33
CA THR A 217 0.05 -15.70 14.02
C THR A 217 -0.60 -15.98 12.67
N VAL A 218 -1.69 -15.29 12.33
CA VAL A 218 -2.32 -15.42 11.00
C VAL A 218 -1.37 -14.91 9.91
N ASN A 219 -0.67 -13.80 10.15
CA ASN A 219 0.20 -13.17 9.15
C ASN A 219 1.40 -14.04 8.76
N GLU A 220 1.87 -14.93 9.64
CA GLU A 220 2.96 -15.90 9.34
C GLU A 220 2.66 -16.74 8.08
N ARG A 221 1.39 -17.02 7.81
CA ARG A 221 0.93 -17.87 6.68
C ARG A 221 0.07 -17.12 5.68
N ALA A 222 -0.12 -15.81 5.85
CA ALA A 222 -0.94 -15.00 4.96
C ALA A 222 -0.33 -14.92 3.54
N ALA A 223 -1.19 -14.68 2.55
CA ALA A 223 -0.75 -14.43 1.17
C ALA A 223 0.08 -13.14 1.04
N VAL A 224 -0.14 -12.19 1.96
CA VAL A 224 0.59 -10.93 2.11
C VAL A 224 1.25 -10.92 3.48
N ARG A 225 2.57 -11.10 3.53
CA ARG A 225 3.33 -11.25 4.77
C ARG A 225 4.06 -9.97 5.12
N CYS A 226 3.94 -9.54 6.37
CA CYS A 226 4.80 -8.55 6.97
C CYS A 226 6.16 -9.20 7.28
N VAL A 227 7.18 -8.87 6.49
CA VAL A 227 8.55 -9.42 6.65
C VAL A 227 9.48 -8.46 7.38
N GLY A 228 9.01 -7.26 7.69
CA GLY A 228 9.74 -6.25 8.44
C GLY A 228 8.80 -5.12 8.84
N MET A 229 9.08 -4.51 9.99
CA MET A 229 8.37 -3.34 10.49
C MET A 229 9.39 -2.31 10.94
N THR A 230 9.19 -1.07 10.50
CA THR A 230 10.00 0.10 10.89
C THR A 230 9.07 1.12 11.53
N VAL A 231 9.49 1.72 12.65
CA VAL A 231 8.76 2.78 13.33
C VAL A 231 9.62 4.04 13.42
N GLU A 232 9.03 5.21 13.20
CA GLU A 232 9.67 6.49 13.47
C GLU A 232 9.48 6.89 14.93
N THR A 233 10.57 6.95 15.68
CA THR A 233 10.58 7.44 17.06
C THR A 233 11.78 8.32 17.33
N ARG A 234 11.71 9.12 18.40
CA ARG A 234 12.84 9.98 18.78
C ARG A 234 13.88 9.15 19.54
N PRO A 235 15.18 9.46 19.38
CA PRO A 235 16.24 8.70 20.05
C PRO A 235 16.13 8.67 21.57
N ASP A 236 15.62 9.74 22.20
CA ASP A 236 15.42 9.83 23.66
C ASP A 236 14.29 8.94 24.19
N TRP A 237 13.52 8.30 23.31
CA TRP A 237 12.48 7.33 23.66
C TRP A 237 12.89 5.88 23.41
N VAL A 238 14.10 5.64 22.88
CA VAL A 238 14.63 4.29 22.68
C VAL A 238 15.24 3.79 23.99
N THR A 239 14.38 3.28 24.87
CA THR A 239 14.78 2.65 26.14
C THR A 239 14.79 1.13 26.00
N LEU A 240 15.35 0.42 26.99
CA LEU A 240 15.28 -1.05 27.03
C LEU A 240 13.82 -1.55 27.05
N ASP A 241 12.98 -0.93 27.88
CA ASP A 241 11.56 -1.30 27.99
C ASP A 241 10.80 -1.07 26.69
N GLU A 242 11.14 -0.01 25.95
CA GLU A 242 10.57 0.26 24.63
C GLU A 242 11.08 -0.75 23.60
N ALA A 243 12.37 -1.08 23.60
CA ALA A 243 12.93 -2.09 22.72
C ALA A 243 12.33 -3.49 22.98
N ILE A 244 12.02 -3.82 24.24
CA ILE A 244 11.30 -5.05 24.60
C ILE A 244 9.86 -5.00 24.10
N HIS A 245 9.19 -3.84 24.19
CA HIS A 245 7.82 -3.68 23.69
C HIS A 245 7.70 -3.83 22.17
N LEU A 246 8.70 -3.34 21.43
CA LEU A 246 8.72 -3.37 19.96
C LEU A 246 9.05 -4.76 19.39
N ARG A 247 9.47 -5.72 20.21
CA ARG A 247 9.75 -7.11 19.82
C ARG A 247 8.50 -7.97 19.91
#